data_AF-A0AAV2GYZ7-F1
#
_entry.id   AF-A0AAV2GYZ7-F1
#
_cell.length_a   1.000
_cell.length_b   1.000
_cell.length_c   1.000
_cell.angle_alpha   90.00
_cell.angle_beta   90.00
_cell.angle_gamma   90.00
#
_symmetry.space_group_name_H-M   'P 1'
#
loop_
_entity.id
_entity.type
_entity.pdbx_description
1 polymer ?
#
loop_
_entity_poly.entity_id
_entity_poly.type
_entity_poly.pdbx_seq_one_letter_code
_entity_poly.pdbx_strand_id
1 'polypeptide(L)'
;HTNETCGANCIHHKKHHSSQNDAHRDGPGYSSRLLSPSLNRSQSSSYPGGSNDSKEEFNYKSSVAHAKTAETLKEDFLNAKVSGNWKSLLEFYTSAFNSFDELNVIFKRDLSKDYKTIEDPGLKFEFINLVYDILVNTPQGLQKEVLKAIINSLLKDKRVHSKDDLRAFLVLLQNPQFRNQTTYVIFAHLLRQIAALSDHDHHYLVHWLKSLKNDRFRAIIERIHNFISGRLFPPKPGDLPPLAKCSWWIPSATKVLALLNAANSLLIPHLVPYVEFYNSTLDHLDLMAEYYAWQNPSSHAGFSFCQYPFILSIAAKKSILQKDSEQQMIIMARKSLVAKVQRRQLPDIGMLFLNLTVRRSHLVSDSLSEIAKKQHDLKKKLKVSFAGEPGLDMGGLTKEWFLLLVRQIFMPNYGMFTYDKVAGVHWFSPTPCDNYQEFNLVGVLMGLAVYNSINLDIRFPSVCYRKLLSPAVVPFNNPRATVGVCSVSLHDLKGVKPEVAKGLQDLLDFEGDVEETFCLTFEVVQSTVGDTKTVPLKPNGRSIPVTSDNKKEYVQLYAEWIVNNSIYSQFQAFYHGFHSVCASNALIMLRPEEVETLVCGSPTL
;
A
#
# COMPACT_ATOMS: atom_id res chain seq x y z
N HIS A 1 -10.20 -41.67 49.90
CA HIS A 1 -9.74 -40.51 49.10
C HIS A 1 -8.89 -41.00 47.95
N THR A 2 -9.54 -41.37 46.84
CA THR A 2 -8.92 -41.87 45.59
C THR A 2 -9.91 -41.65 44.45
N ASN A 3 -9.41 -41.19 43.30
CA ASN A 3 -9.78 -41.51 41.90
C ASN A 3 -9.27 -40.38 41.00
N GLU A 4 -8.27 -40.63 40.16
CA GLU A 4 -8.41 -41.13 38.78
C GLU A 4 -9.23 -40.20 37.89
N THR A 5 -8.58 -39.48 36.97
CA THR A 5 -9.23 -38.80 35.85
C THR A 5 -8.87 -39.50 34.54
N CYS A 6 -9.86 -40.23 34.05
CA CYS A 6 -9.92 -40.91 32.76
C CYS A 6 -10.20 -39.90 31.63
N GLY A 7 -9.75 -40.23 30.42
CA GLY A 7 -9.95 -39.41 29.22
C GLY A 7 -11.21 -39.76 28.42
N ALA A 8 -11.20 -39.23 27.19
CA ALA A 8 -11.96 -39.60 25.98
C ALA A 8 -13.05 -38.61 25.49
N ASN A 9 -12.77 -38.08 24.29
CA ASN A 9 -13.60 -38.12 23.06
C ASN A 9 -14.93 -37.33 23.01
N CYS A 10 -15.45 -36.80 21.90
CA CYS A 10 -15.01 -36.47 20.52
C CYS A 10 -16.29 -35.94 19.77
N ILE A 11 -16.14 -35.21 18.65
CA ILE A 11 -17.11 -35.02 17.53
C ILE A 11 -18.27 -33.98 17.79
N HIS A 12 -18.52 -32.94 16.97
CA HIS A 12 -19.12 -33.01 15.63
C HIS A 12 -18.99 -31.75 14.75
N HIS A 13 -18.57 -32.01 13.51
CA HIS A 13 -18.91 -31.25 12.30
C HIS A 13 -20.43 -31.07 12.13
N LYS A 14 -20.86 -29.92 11.58
CA LYS A 14 -22.10 -29.82 10.80
C LYS A 14 -21.85 -29.15 9.44
N LYS A 15 -21.87 -30.01 8.41
CA LYS A 15 -22.35 -29.67 7.06
C LYS A 15 -23.88 -29.69 7.10
N HIS A 16 -24.55 -28.87 6.30
CA HIS A 16 -25.88 -29.21 5.79
C HIS A 16 -26.03 -28.74 4.34
N HIS A 17 -26.40 -29.70 3.48
CA HIS A 17 -26.91 -29.52 2.13
C HIS A 17 -28.45 -29.43 2.15
N SER A 18 -28.94 -28.76 1.13
CA SER A 18 -30.31 -28.59 0.61
C SER A 18 -31.11 -29.89 0.37
N SER A 19 -32.44 -29.87 0.60
CA SER A 19 -33.50 -29.96 -0.45
C SER A 19 -34.91 -30.29 0.12
N GLN A 20 -35.89 -29.45 -0.25
CA GLN A 20 -37.31 -29.69 -0.62
C GLN A 20 -38.17 -30.80 0.06
N ASN A 21 -39.30 -30.42 0.67
CA ASN A 21 -40.66 -30.56 0.10
C ASN A 21 -41.79 -30.08 1.05
N ASP A 22 -42.94 -29.80 0.42
CA ASP A 22 -44.11 -29.01 0.80
C ASP A 22 -44.97 -29.44 2.01
N ALA A 23 -45.66 -28.49 2.65
CA ALA A 23 -47.13 -28.34 2.62
C ALA A 23 -47.68 -27.31 3.65
N HIS A 24 -48.51 -26.39 3.12
CA HIS A 24 -49.53 -25.49 3.70
C HIS A 24 -49.84 -25.46 5.22
N ARG A 25 -49.89 -24.25 5.79
CA ARG A 25 -51.14 -23.51 6.12
C ARG A 25 -50.91 -22.12 6.77
N ASP A 26 -51.62 -21.15 6.20
CA ASP A 26 -52.29 -19.96 6.77
C ASP A 26 -51.51 -18.84 7.52
N GLY A 27 -51.58 -17.62 6.92
CA GLY A 27 -50.88 -16.37 7.28
C GLY A 27 -51.45 -15.58 8.48
N PRO A 28 -51.49 -14.22 8.47
CA PRO A 28 -50.82 -13.25 7.59
C PRO A 28 -50.16 -12.05 8.33
N GLY A 29 -49.45 -11.20 7.57
CA GLY A 29 -49.39 -9.76 7.83
C GLY A 29 -47.99 -9.15 7.91
N TYR A 30 -47.55 -8.50 6.82
CA TYR A 30 -47.25 -7.05 6.81
C TYR A 30 -46.87 -6.65 5.38
N SER A 31 -47.76 -5.87 4.75
CA SER A 31 -47.54 -5.22 3.46
C SER A 31 -47.16 -3.76 3.66
N SER A 32 -46.55 -3.28 2.60
CA SER A 32 -45.77 -2.11 2.34
C SER A 32 -46.53 -0.78 2.21
N ARG A 33 -45.74 0.30 2.32
CA ARG A 33 -45.67 1.48 1.42
C ARG A 33 -46.71 2.61 1.53
N LEU A 34 -46.12 3.81 1.54
CA LEU A 34 -46.43 5.02 0.74
C LEU A 34 -47.26 6.17 1.33
N LEU A 35 -46.65 7.36 1.17
CA LEU A 35 -47.18 8.69 0.84
C LEU A 35 -47.73 9.62 1.96
N SER A 36 -47.02 10.76 2.05
CA SER A 36 -47.30 12.11 2.57
C SER A 36 -48.64 12.74 2.12
N PRO A 37 -48.95 14.03 2.41
CA PRO A 37 -48.73 14.91 3.58
C PRO A 37 -50.06 15.59 4.05
N SER A 38 -50.07 16.33 5.17
CA SER A 38 -51.16 17.29 5.44
C SER A 38 -50.70 18.58 6.15
N LEU A 39 -51.29 19.67 5.65
CA LEU A 39 -51.17 21.08 5.99
C LEU A 39 -52.12 21.52 7.14
N ASN A 40 -51.92 22.77 7.59
CA ASN A 40 -52.74 23.65 8.44
C ASN A 40 -52.31 23.69 9.93
N ARG A 41 -52.28 24.83 10.63
CA ARG A 41 -52.85 26.17 10.38
C ARG A 41 -52.14 27.20 11.28
N SER A 42 -52.12 28.43 10.77
CA SER A 42 -51.77 29.72 11.39
C SER A 42 -52.47 30.04 12.71
N GLN A 43 -51.78 30.78 13.60
CA GLN A 43 -52.37 31.88 14.38
C GLN A 43 -51.34 32.97 14.69
N SER A 44 -51.77 34.20 14.45
CA SER A 44 -51.09 35.48 14.57
C SER A 44 -51.44 36.19 15.89
N SER A 45 -50.51 36.92 16.49
CA SER A 45 -50.83 38.11 17.30
C SER A 45 -49.73 39.15 17.22
N SER A 46 -50.13 40.41 17.27
CA SER A 46 -49.50 41.59 16.70
C SER A 46 -49.12 42.66 17.74
N TYR A 47 -47.88 43.17 17.66
CA TYR A 47 -47.35 44.55 17.90
C TYR A 47 -47.48 45.24 19.28
N PRO A 48 -46.75 46.37 19.58
CA PRO A 48 -45.64 47.05 18.85
C PRO A 48 -44.42 47.53 19.70
N GLY A 49 -43.33 47.92 19.03
CA GLY A 49 -42.58 49.16 19.33
C GLY A 49 -41.22 49.09 20.05
N GLY A 50 -40.17 49.65 19.42
CA GLY A 50 -38.97 50.12 20.11
C GLY A 50 -37.63 49.82 19.41
N SER A 51 -37.17 50.76 18.58
CA SER A 51 -35.80 50.85 18.05
C SER A 51 -34.78 51.13 19.15
N ASN A 52 -33.61 50.48 19.11
CA ASN A 52 -32.31 51.17 19.21
C ASN A 52 -31.10 50.24 18.93
N ASP A 53 -30.19 50.84 18.19
CA ASP A 53 -28.81 50.52 17.85
C ASP A 53 -28.00 49.58 18.75
N SER A 54 -27.26 48.67 18.08
CA SER A 54 -25.86 48.32 18.40
C SER A 54 -25.28 47.47 17.26
N LYS A 55 -25.14 48.07 16.09
CA LYS A 55 -24.20 47.63 15.06
C LYS A 55 -22.98 48.55 15.12
N GLU A 56 -22.00 48.25 15.97
CA GLU A 56 -20.65 48.79 15.83
C GLU A 56 -19.67 47.99 16.70
N GLU A 57 -18.42 47.88 16.24
CA GLU A 57 -17.21 47.30 16.88
C GLU A 57 -16.63 45.92 16.48
N PHE A 58 -17.20 45.15 15.53
CA PHE A 58 -16.51 43.90 15.08
C PHE A 58 -15.70 43.99 13.78
N ASN A 59 -15.70 45.13 13.06
CA ASN A 59 -15.25 45.16 11.66
C ASN A 59 -13.90 45.86 11.36
N TYR A 60 -13.16 46.33 12.38
CA TYR A 60 -11.91 47.08 12.15
C TYR A 60 -10.63 46.22 12.19
N LYS A 61 -10.68 45.00 12.76
CA LYS A 61 -9.50 44.12 12.87
C LYS A 61 -9.25 43.21 11.67
N SER A 62 -10.28 42.80 10.92
CA SER A 62 -10.09 41.84 9.81
C SER A 62 -9.49 42.49 8.55
N SER A 63 -9.71 43.79 8.32
CA SER A 63 -9.28 44.45 7.07
C SER A 63 -7.75 44.54 6.91
N VAL A 64 -6.99 44.63 8.01
CA VAL A 64 -5.53 44.76 7.97
C VAL A 64 -4.84 43.45 7.57
N ALA A 65 -5.43 42.30 7.92
CA ALA A 65 -4.87 40.99 7.56
C ALA A 65 -5.16 40.60 6.10
N HIS A 66 -6.31 41.06 5.55
CA HIS A 66 -6.75 40.71 4.20
C HIS A 66 -5.92 41.38 3.07
N ALA A 67 -5.20 42.47 3.38
CA ALA A 67 -4.50 43.29 2.38
C ALA A 67 -3.00 42.97 2.22
N LYS A 68 -2.41 42.12 3.08
CA LYS A 68 -0.96 41.87 3.03
C LYS A 68 -0.57 40.96 1.87
N THR A 69 0.18 41.50 0.92
CA THR A 69 0.86 40.74 -0.15
C THR A 69 2.13 40.05 0.39
N ALA A 70 2.68 39.12 -0.39
CA ALA A 70 3.94 38.45 -0.07
C ALA A 70 5.10 39.43 0.17
N GLU A 71 5.14 40.54 -0.56
CA GLU A 71 6.17 41.58 -0.44
C GLU A 71 6.02 42.35 0.87
N THR A 72 4.82 42.85 1.17
CA THR A 72 4.56 43.59 2.41
C THR A 72 4.86 42.76 3.66
N LEU A 73 4.54 41.47 3.64
CA LEU A 73 4.84 40.57 4.75
C LEU A 73 6.35 40.35 4.96
N LYS A 74 7.14 40.30 3.86
CA LYS A 74 8.60 40.22 3.95
C LYS A 74 9.20 41.49 4.52
N GLU A 75 8.72 42.65 4.08
CA GLU A 75 9.16 43.95 4.58
C GLU A 75 8.85 44.08 6.08
N ASP A 76 7.63 43.74 6.50
CA ASP A 76 7.24 43.70 7.92
C ASP A 76 8.17 42.81 8.75
N PHE A 77 8.56 41.65 8.21
CA PHE A 77 9.47 40.74 8.89
C PHE A 77 10.90 41.29 9.01
N LEU A 78 11.43 41.90 7.94
CA LEU A 78 12.75 42.52 7.98
C LEU A 78 12.76 43.72 8.95
N ASN A 79 11.72 44.55 8.91
CA ASN A 79 11.55 45.68 9.82
C ASN A 79 11.40 45.23 11.28
N ALA A 80 10.64 44.16 11.53
CA ALA A 80 10.50 43.59 12.88
C ALA A 80 11.82 43.02 13.40
N LYS A 81 12.65 42.42 12.54
CA LYS A 81 14.00 41.94 12.91
C LYS A 81 14.94 43.07 13.32
N VAL A 82 14.89 44.20 12.62
CA VAL A 82 15.74 45.37 12.92
C VAL A 82 15.24 46.13 14.15
N SER A 83 13.92 46.36 14.24
CA SER A 83 13.31 47.18 15.30
C SER A 83 13.02 46.43 16.59
N GLY A 84 12.94 45.09 16.55
CA GLY A 84 12.46 44.25 17.65
C GLY A 84 10.94 44.32 17.88
N ASN A 85 10.20 45.09 17.08
CA ASN A 85 8.74 45.24 17.22
C ASN A 85 7.99 44.24 16.34
N TRP A 86 7.37 43.25 16.96
CA TRP A 86 6.66 42.16 16.28
C TRP A 86 5.14 42.37 16.19
N LYS A 87 4.62 43.53 16.60
CA LYS A 87 3.17 43.76 16.74
C LYS A 87 2.40 43.58 15.42
N SER A 88 2.89 44.15 14.31
CA SER A 88 2.26 44.03 12.98
C SER A 88 2.17 42.58 12.50
N LEU A 89 3.22 41.79 12.74
CA LEU A 89 3.21 40.36 12.42
C LEU A 89 2.28 39.59 13.36
N LEU A 90 2.31 39.88 14.66
CA LEU A 90 1.43 39.23 15.63
C LEU A 90 -0.05 39.44 15.29
N GLU A 91 -0.45 40.66 14.93
CA GLU A 91 -1.82 40.98 14.50
C GLU A 91 -2.20 40.21 13.23
N PHE A 92 -1.30 40.16 12.24
CA PHE A 92 -1.52 39.36 11.02
C PHE A 92 -1.74 37.88 11.33
N TYR A 93 -0.81 37.23 12.05
CA TYR A 93 -0.91 35.79 12.34
C TYR A 93 -2.11 35.46 13.21
N THR A 94 -2.36 36.24 14.27
CA THR A 94 -3.50 35.98 15.15
C THR A 94 -4.84 36.16 14.44
N SER A 95 -4.97 37.15 13.55
CA SER A 95 -6.15 37.29 12.70
C SER A 95 -6.28 36.13 11.72
N ALA A 96 -5.19 35.82 11.00
CA ALA A 96 -5.20 34.83 9.93
C ALA A 96 -5.59 33.42 10.40
N PHE A 97 -5.10 33.01 11.56
CA PHE A 97 -5.28 31.67 12.09
C PHE A 97 -6.44 31.56 13.10
N ASN A 98 -7.25 32.61 13.28
CA ASN A 98 -8.33 32.63 14.29
C ASN A 98 -9.54 31.76 13.89
N SER A 99 -9.80 31.59 12.60
CA SER A 99 -10.91 30.79 12.09
C SER A 99 -10.60 30.21 10.71
N PHE A 100 -11.39 29.22 10.29
CA PHE A 100 -11.25 28.65 8.95
C PHE A 100 -11.69 29.64 7.87
N ASP A 101 -12.67 30.50 8.15
CA ASP A 101 -13.12 31.53 7.21
C ASP A 101 -11.98 32.52 6.92
N GLU A 102 -11.27 32.98 7.96
CA GLU A 102 -10.11 33.88 7.84
C GLU A 102 -8.95 33.24 7.05
N LEU A 103 -8.65 31.96 7.31
CA LEU A 103 -7.67 31.20 6.54
C LEU A 103 -8.03 31.19 5.04
N ASN A 104 -9.30 30.96 4.71
CA ASN A 104 -9.74 30.97 3.33
C ASN A 104 -9.68 32.37 2.72
N VAL A 105 -10.06 33.41 3.45
CA VAL A 105 -9.97 34.80 2.95
C VAL A 105 -8.54 35.16 2.55
N ILE A 106 -7.56 34.79 3.37
CA ILE A 106 -6.15 35.16 3.16
C ILE A 106 -5.49 34.28 2.09
N PHE A 107 -5.66 32.96 2.19
CA PHE A 107 -4.88 32.01 1.41
C PHE A 107 -5.54 31.54 0.11
N LYS A 108 -6.84 31.78 -0.10
CA LYS A 108 -7.51 31.47 -1.37
C LYS A 108 -7.12 32.50 -2.44
N ARG A 109 -6.86 32.04 -3.66
CA ARG A 109 -6.48 32.90 -4.80
C ARG A 109 -7.61 33.83 -5.23
N ASP A 110 -8.84 33.31 -5.27
CA ASP A 110 -10.03 34.03 -5.73
C ASP A 110 -11.21 33.64 -4.84
N LEU A 111 -11.76 34.62 -4.12
CA LEU A 111 -12.88 34.42 -3.19
C LEU A 111 -14.21 34.19 -3.92
N SER A 112 -14.33 34.67 -5.16
CA SER A 112 -15.54 34.50 -5.97
C SER A 112 -15.67 33.11 -6.58
N LYS A 113 -14.56 32.38 -6.68
CA LYS A 113 -14.52 31.01 -7.22
C LYS A 113 -14.64 29.98 -6.11
N ASP A 114 -15.54 29.03 -6.32
CA ASP A 114 -15.77 27.94 -5.37
C ASP A 114 -14.68 26.87 -5.36
N TYR A 115 -13.93 26.74 -6.47
CA TYR A 115 -12.87 25.74 -6.68
C TYR A 115 -13.32 24.32 -6.25
N LYS A 116 -14.53 23.91 -6.65
CA LYS A 116 -15.14 22.61 -6.28
C LYS A 116 -14.55 21.42 -7.06
N THR A 117 -13.35 21.54 -7.62
CA THR A 117 -12.70 20.48 -8.39
C THR A 117 -11.59 19.81 -7.59
N ILE A 118 -11.28 18.57 -7.95
CA ILE A 118 -10.16 17.81 -7.38
C ILE A 118 -8.81 18.30 -7.93
N GLU A 119 -8.80 19.07 -9.01
CA GLU A 119 -7.58 19.47 -9.73
C GLU A 119 -6.88 20.65 -9.08
N ASP A 120 -7.64 21.66 -8.64
CA ASP A 120 -7.09 22.90 -8.09
C ASP A 120 -7.75 23.25 -6.75
N PRO A 121 -7.01 23.22 -5.63
CA PRO A 121 -7.52 23.69 -4.35
C PRO A 121 -7.74 25.22 -4.32
N GLY A 122 -7.23 25.98 -5.29
CA GLY A 122 -7.37 27.43 -5.34
C GLY A 122 -6.56 28.17 -4.29
N LEU A 123 -5.47 27.57 -3.78
CA LEU A 123 -4.63 28.13 -2.71
C LEU A 123 -3.39 28.85 -3.26
N LYS A 124 -2.97 29.91 -2.57
CA LYS A 124 -1.72 30.65 -2.81
C LYS A 124 -0.54 29.91 -2.16
N PHE A 125 -0.13 28.75 -2.68
CA PHE A 125 0.92 27.91 -2.06
C PHE A 125 2.23 28.65 -1.78
N GLU A 126 2.72 29.49 -2.69
CA GLU A 126 3.94 30.28 -2.46
C GLU A 126 3.81 31.26 -1.29
N PHE A 127 2.62 31.84 -1.11
CA PHE A 127 2.36 32.73 0.01
C PHE A 127 2.25 31.95 1.33
N ILE A 128 1.59 30.78 1.32
CA ILE A 128 1.54 29.87 2.48
C ILE A 128 2.95 29.47 2.92
N ASN A 129 3.79 29.08 1.95
CA ASN A 129 5.19 28.73 2.18
C ASN A 129 5.94 29.87 2.87
N LEU A 130 5.85 31.09 2.32
CA LEU A 130 6.47 32.27 2.88
C LEU A 130 5.99 32.57 4.30
N VAL A 131 4.68 32.51 4.55
CA VAL A 131 4.09 32.73 5.87
C VAL A 131 4.66 31.75 6.90
N TYR A 132 4.83 30.48 6.54
CA TYR A 132 5.40 29.50 7.46
C TYR A 132 6.92 29.62 7.62
N ASP A 133 7.65 29.98 6.57
CA ASP A 133 9.11 30.19 6.65
C ASP A 133 9.45 31.40 7.54
N ILE A 134 8.64 32.46 7.47
CA ILE A 134 8.74 33.61 8.38
C ILE A 134 8.43 33.17 9.81
N LEU A 135 7.34 32.42 10.03
CA LEU A 135 6.86 32.04 11.37
C LEU A 135 7.92 31.32 12.21
N VAL A 136 8.67 30.38 11.61
CA VAL A 136 9.74 29.63 12.31
C VAL A 136 10.84 30.55 12.84
N ASN A 137 11.05 31.69 12.17
CA ASN A 137 12.07 32.68 12.51
C ASN A 137 11.54 33.83 13.39
N THR A 138 10.34 33.71 13.96
CA THR A 138 9.76 34.70 14.90
C THR A 138 10.00 34.31 16.36
N PRO A 139 9.88 35.25 17.32
CA PRO A 139 10.03 34.96 18.74
C PRO A 139 9.01 33.93 19.27
N GLN A 140 9.40 33.16 20.29
CA GLN A 140 8.54 32.12 20.89
C GLN A 140 7.20 32.66 21.42
N GLY A 141 7.16 33.91 21.89
CA GLY A 141 5.92 34.56 22.33
C GLY A 141 4.88 34.66 21.20
N LEU A 142 5.31 35.13 20.03
CA LEU A 142 4.44 35.22 18.84
C LEU A 142 4.00 33.83 18.40
N GLN A 143 4.94 32.88 18.32
CA GLN A 143 4.64 31.50 17.95
C GLN A 143 3.55 30.86 18.84
N LYS A 144 3.58 31.13 20.16
CA LYS A 144 2.55 30.66 21.10
C LYS A 144 1.18 31.28 20.83
N GLU A 145 1.10 32.56 20.49
CA GLU A 145 -0.16 33.22 20.15
C GLU A 145 -0.77 32.67 18.85
N VAL A 146 0.07 32.33 17.85
CA VAL A 146 -0.42 31.65 16.63
C VAL A 146 -1.04 30.30 16.98
N LEU A 147 -0.39 29.52 17.85
CA LEU A 147 -0.93 28.23 18.29
C LEU A 147 -2.26 28.38 19.05
N LYS A 148 -2.42 29.43 19.88
CA LYS A 148 -3.70 29.75 20.53
C LYS A 148 -4.80 30.07 19.52
N ALA A 149 -4.48 30.87 18.49
CA ALA A 149 -5.42 31.16 17.41
C ALA A 149 -5.84 29.87 16.69
N ILE A 150 -4.89 28.98 16.38
CA ILE A 150 -5.18 27.67 15.77
C ILE A 150 -6.08 26.83 16.68
N ILE A 151 -5.83 26.77 17.99
CA ILE A 151 -6.71 26.07 18.94
C ILE A 151 -8.14 26.62 18.84
N ASN A 152 -8.31 27.95 18.88
CA ASN A 152 -9.62 28.58 18.76
C ASN A 152 -10.33 28.20 17.46
N SER A 153 -9.58 28.10 16.36
CA SER A 153 -10.13 27.67 15.07
C SER A 153 -10.60 26.21 15.08
N LEU A 154 -9.83 25.32 15.72
CA LEU A 154 -10.12 23.87 15.78
C LEU A 154 -11.24 23.53 16.78
N LEU A 155 -11.47 24.34 17.82
CA LEU A 155 -12.51 24.09 18.82
C LEU A 155 -13.94 24.22 18.27
N LYS A 156 -14.13 24.91 17.14
CA LYS A 156 -15.42 25.05 16.46
C LYS A 156 -15.75 23.78 15.68
N ASP A 157 -16.02 22.69 16.38
CA ASP A 157 -16.31 21.38 15.78
C ASP A 157 -17.57 21.46 14.89
N LYS A 158 -17.43 21.14 13.60
CA LYS A 158 -18.53 21.12 12.63
C LYS A 158 -18.78 19.68 12.20
N ARG A 159 -20.03 19.23 12.27
CA ARG A 159 -20.42 17.88 11.79
C ARG A 159 -20.34 17.71 10.28
N VAL A 160 -20.41 18.82 9.53
CA VAL A 160 -20.35 18.84 8.07
C VAL A 160 -19.30 19.86 7.67
N HIS A 161 -18.36 19.43 6.82
CA HIS A 161 -17.27 20.26 6.34
C HIS A 161 -17.56 20.75 4.92
N SER A 162 -17.38 22.05 4.71
CA SER A 162 -17.34 22.66 3.39
C SER A 162 -15.98 22.42 2.72
N LYS A 163 -15.89 22.68 1.41
CA LYS A 163 -14.60 22.61 0.69
C LYS A 163 -13.60 23.69 1.15
N ASP A 164 -14.09 24.80 1.70
CA ASP A 164 -13.27 25.81 2.35
C ASP A 164 -12.69 25.28 3.68
N ASP A 165 -13.43 24.47 4.44
CA ASP A 165 -12.87 23.81 5.63
C ASP A 165 -11.73 22.83 5.25
N LEU A 166 -11.85 22.12 4.12
CA LEU A 166 -10.78 21.25 3.60
C LEU A 166 -9.51 22.02 3.22
N ARG A 167 -9.65 23.21 2.64
CA ARG A 167 -8.53 24.11 2.34
C ARG A 167 -7.83 24.56 3.62
N ALA A 168 -8.61 24.93 4.63
CA ALA A 168 -8.06 25.30 5.94
C ALA A 168 -7.26 24.15 6.56
N PHE A 169 -7.75 22.91 6.48
CA PHE A 169 -6.99 21.73 6.92
C PHE A 169 -5.66 21.57 6.16
N LEU A 170 -5.67 21.74 4.83
CA LEU A 170 -4.47 21.65 4.01
C LEU A 170 -3.45 22.74 4.34
N VAL A 171 -3.89 23.95 4.66
CA VAL A 171 -3.04 25.04 5.16
C VAL A 171 -2.44 24.65 6.51
N LEU A 172 -3.28 24.30 7.49
CA LEU A 172 -2.83 23.99 8.86
C LEU A 172 -1.88 22.79 8.92
N LEU A 173 -2.10 21.75 8.11
CA LEU A 173 -1.24 20.55 8.07
C LEU A 173 0.21 20.89 7.68
N GLN A 174 0.42 22.00 6.96
CA GLN A 174 1.75 22.48 6.56
C GLN A 174 2.48 23.23 7.67
N ASN A 175 1.84 23.54 8.81
CA ASN A 175 2.44 24.35 9.86
C ASN A 175 3.70 23.68 10.48
N PRO A 176 4.88 24.30 10.39
CA PRO A 176 6.15 23.74 10.89
C PRO A 176 6.23 23.67 12.42
N GLN A 177 5.40 24.42 13.15
CA GLN A 177 5.40 24.41 14.62
C GLN A 177 5.09 23.02 15.21
N PHE A 178 4.36 22.18 14.46
CA PHE A 178 4.01 20.81 14.86
C PHE A 178 5.20 19.84 14.93
N ARG A 179 6.41 20.29 14.58
CA ARG A 179 7.65 19.54 14.83
C ARG A 179 7.99 19.40 16.32
N ASN A 180 7.49 20.31 17.16
CA ASN A 180 7.83 20.33 18.58
C ASN A 180 6.83 19.53 19.42
N GLN A 181 7.32 18.68 20.34
CA GLN A 181 6.49 17.81 21.19
C GLN A 181 5.46 18.60 22.04
N THR A 182 5.79 19.83 22.44
CA THR A 182 4.88 20.71 23.19
C THR A 182 3.60 21.06 22.44
N THR A 183 3.59 20.90 21.11
CA THR A 183 2.44 21.21 20.24
C THR A 183 1.63 19.98 19.86
N TYR A 184 2.04 18.79 20.29
CA TYR A 184 1.43 17.52 19.86
C TYR A 184 -0.05 17.40 20.21
N VAL A 185 -0.50 17.99 21.32
CA VAL A 185 -1.93 18.00 21.67
C VAL A 185 -2.76 18.70 20.57
N ILE A 186 -2.29 19.87 20.11
CA ILE A 186 -2.95 20.64 19.05
C ILE A 186 -2.91 19.86 17.74
N PHE A 187 -1.74 19.30 17.42
CA PHE A 187 -1.56 18.51 16.20
C PHE A 187 -2.45 17.27 16.18
N ALA A 188 -2.59 16.57 17.30
CA ALA A 188 -3.49 15.43 17.44
C ALA A 188 -4.93 15.82 17.11
N HIS A 189 -5.44 16.94 17.64
CA HIS A 189 -6.80 17.39 17.35
C HIS A 189 -7.02 17.74 15.87
N LEU A 190 -6.03 18.37 15.22
CA LEU A 190 -6.06 18.60 13.77
C LEU A 190 -6.12 17.26 13.00
N LEU A 191 -5.24 16.33 13.31
CA LEU A 191 -5.18 15.01 12.67
C LEU A 191 -6.48 14.24 12.87
N ARG A 192 -7.12 14.34 14.04
CA ARG A 192 -8.40 13.70 14.33
C ARG A 192 -9.52 14.23 13.44
N GLN A 193 -9.60 15.55 13.27
CA GLN A 193 -10.62 16.16 12.40
C GLN A 193 -10.42 15.73 10.94
N ILE A 194 -9.17 15.74 10.44
CA ILE A 194 -8.86 15.26 9.08
C ILE A 194 -9.19 13.77 8.93
N ALA A 195 -8.83 12.95 9.91
CA ALA A 195 -9.11 11.50 9.90
C ALA A 195 -10.61 11.17 9.94
N ALA A 196 -11.43 12.04 10.55
CA ALA A 196 -12.87 11.88 10.70
C ALA A 196 -13.68 12.40 9.49
N LEU A 197 -13.05 13.02 8.49
CA LEU A 197 -13.71 13.43 7.25
C LEU A 197 -14.35 12.23 6.52
N SER A 198 -15.33 12.54 5.68
CA SER A 198 -15.98 11.56 4.80
C SER A 198 -15.03 11.05 3.71
N ASP A 199 -15.28 9.86 3.17
CA ASP A 199 -14.48 9.31 2.05
C ASP A 199 -14.49 10.24 0.82
N HIS A 200 -15.61 10.94 0.60
CA HIS A 200 -15.72 11.94 -0.45
C HIS A 200 -14.77 13.12 -0.21
N ASP A 201 -14.65 13.60 1.02
CA ASP A 201 -13.74 14.70 1.35
C ASP A 201 -12.27 14.27 1.38
N HIS A 202 -11.99 13.03 1.82
CA HIS A 202 -10.67 12.42 1.66
C HIS A 202 -10.24 12.37 0.20
N HIS A 203 -11.15 12.06 -0.73
CA HIS A 203 -10.85 12.06 -2.16
C HIS A 203 -10.34 13.44 -2.65
N TYR A 204 -10.98 14.54 -2.24
CA TYR A 204 -10.49 15.89 -2.55
C TYR A 204 -9.13 16.16 -1.93
N LEU A 205 -8.98 15.86 -0.63
CA LEU A 205 -7.74 16.12 0.09
C LEU A 205 -6.55 15.37 -0.53
N VAL A 206 -6.74 14.10 -0.88
CA VAL A 206 -5.74 13.25 -1.56
C VAL A 206 -5.30 13.88 -2.89
N HIS A 207 -6.25 14.34 -3.69
CA HIS A 207 -5.94 14.99 -4.96
C HIS A 207 -5.26 16.36 -4.80
N TRP A 208 -5.58 17.12 -3.75
CA TRP A 208 -4.92 18.41 -3.49
C TRP A 208 -3.54 18.25 -2.85
N LEU A 209 -3.33 17.24 -2.00
CA LEU A 209 -2.02 16.94 -1.38
C LEU A 209 -0.94 16.65 -2.43
N LYS A 210 -1.30 16.06 -3.57
CA LYS A 210 -0.37 15.77 -4.67
C LYS A 210 0.14 17.04 -5.39
N SER A 211 -0.50 18.19 -5.16
CA SER A 211 -0.08 19.48 -5.74
C SER A 211 1.01 20.20 -4.92
N LEU A 212 1.35 19.67 -3.73
CA LEU A 212 2.38 20.25 -2.89
C LEU A 212 3.79 20.05 -3.47
N LYS A 213 4.69 21.01 -3.20
CA LYS A 213 6.12 20.87 -3.48
C LYS A 213 6.73 19.69 -2.70
N ASN A 214 7.72 19.04 -3.29
CA ASN A 214 8.40 17.85 -2.73
C ASN A 214 8.81 18.04 -1.26
N ASP A 215 9.56 19.11 -0.97
CA ASP A 215 10.10 19.38 0.37
C ASP A 215 8.99 19.59 1.42
N ARG A 216 7.87 20.21 1.01
CA ARG A 216 6.73 20.44 1.90
C ARG A 216 5.97 19.16 2.18
N PHE A 217 5.77 18.36 1.13
CA PHE A 217 5.14 17.04 1.25
C PHE A 217 5.94 16.14 2.20
N ARG A 218 7.26 16.07 2.01
CA ARG A 218 8.22 15.38 2.88
C ARG A 218 8.17 15.89 4.32
N ALA A 219 8.19 17.20 4.51
CA ALA A 219 8.15 17.80 5.86
C ALA A 219 6.86 17.45 6.62
N ILE A 220 5.72 17.26 5.94
CA ILE A 220 4.49 16.79 6.58
C ILE A 220 4.65 15.34 7.05
N ILE A 221 5.18 14.47 6.18
CA ILE A 221 5.45 13.06 6.48
C ILE A 221 6.35 12.95 7.71
N GLU A 222 7.48 13.67 7.73
CA GLU A 222 8.42 13.70 8.86
C GLU A 222 7.75 14.17 10.16
N ARG A 223 6.90 15.20 10.12
CA ARG A 223 6.17 15.67 11.31
C ARG A 223 5.22 14.61 11.85
N ILE A 224 4.50 13.92 10.99
CA ILE A 224 3.60 12.83 11.40
C ILE A 224 4.40 11.65 11.96
N HIS A 225 5.54 11.29 11.36
CA HIS A 225 6.44 10.28 11.90
C HIS A 225 6.95 10.65 13.29
N ASN A 226 7.50 11.84 13.45
CA ASN A 226 7.99 12.33 14.74
C ASN A 226 6.87 12.37 15.80
N PHE A 227 5.65 12.71 15.40
CA PHE A 227 4.48 12.65 16.27
C PHE A 227 4.16 11.21 16.71
N ILE A 228 4.11 10.25 15.80
CA ILE A 228 3.86 8.83 16.11
C ILE A 228 4.98 8.27 17.00
N SER A 229 6.23 8.48 16.62
CA SER A 229 7.42 7.99 17.34
C SER A 229 7.53 8.58 18.73
N GLY A 230 7.40 9.91 18.86
CA GLY A 230 7.41 10.59 20.17
C GLY A 230 6.21 10.22 21.04
N ARG A 231 5.10 9.76 20.44
CA ARG A 231 3.94 9.26 21.19
C ARG A 231 4.14 7.84 21.71
N LEU A 232 4.77 6.97 20.92
CA LEU A 232 5.08 5.59 21.31
C LEU A 232 6.22 5.54 22.33
N PHE A 233 7.26 6.35 22.12
CA PHE A 233 8.49 6.36 22.90
C PHE A 233 8.79 7.79 23.38
N PRO A 234 8.03 8.32 24.36
CA PRO A 234 8.26 9.67 24.86
C PRO A 234 9.63 9.76 25.57
N PRO A 235 10.39 10.86 25.37
CA PRO A 235 11.72 11.02 25.96
C PRO A 235 11.70 11.09 27.49
N LYS A 236 10.60 11.60 28.08
CA LYS A 236 10.37 11.60 29.52
C LYS A 236 8.97 11.06 29.83
N PRO A 237 8.85 10.13 30.80
CA PRO A 237 7.55 9.64 31.23
C PRO A 237 6.76 10.78 31.89
N GLY A 238 5.58 11.10 31.36
CA GLY A 238 4.67 12.12 31.89
C GLY A 238 4.53 13.41 31.07
N ASP A 239 5.42 13.66 30.10
CA ASP A 239 5.35 14.84 29.22
C ASP A 239 4.11 14.85 28.30
N LEU A 240 3.53 13.68 28.06
CA LEU A 240 2.33 13.50 27.23
C LEU A 240 1.21 12.83 28.02
N PRO A 241 -0.07 13.10 27.68
CA PRO A 241 -1.21 12.47 28.35
C PRO A 241 -1.12 10.93 28.31
N PRO A 242 -1.66 10.19 29.31
CA PRO A 242 -1.63 8.73 29.29
C PRO A 242 -2.24 8.12 28.02
N LEU A 243 -1.65 7.04 27.50
CA LEU A 243 -2.12 6.34 26.29
C LEU A 243 -3.60 5.96 26.36
N ALA A 244 -4.06 5.46 27.50
CA ALA A 244 -5.45 5.04 27.72
C ALA A 244 -6.48 6.17 27.47
N LYS A 245 -6.14 7.44 27.74
CA LYS A 245 -7.05 8.59 27.54
C LYS A 245 -6.99 9.16 26.12
N CYS A 246 -5.98 8.80 25.36
CA CYS A 246 -5.63 9.41 24.07
C CYS A 246 -5.26 8.32 23.04
N SER A 247 -5.98 7.19 23.09
CA SER A 247 -5.77 6.04 22.21
C SER A 247 -6.02 6.37 20.74
N TRP A 248 -6.80 7.43 20.46
CA TRP A 248 -7.11 7.90 19.11
C TRP A 248 -5.97 8.67 18.42
N TRP A 249 -4.92 9.09 19.14
CA TRP A 249 -3.84 9.91 18.56
C TRP A 249 -3.10 9.20 17.42
N ILE A 250 -2.58 8.01 17.70
CA ILE A 250 -1.81 7.20 16.73
C ILE A 250 -2.67 6.76 15.54
N PRO A 251 -3.90 6.22 15.74
CA PRO A 251 -4.79 5.87 14.63
C PRO A 251 -5.10 7.07 13.72
N SER A 252 -5.39 8.24 14.30
CA SER A 252 -5.69 9.45 13.52
C SER A 252 -4.49 9.89 12.69
N ALA A 253 -3.30 9.93 13.30
CA ALA A 253 -2.06 10.27 12.61
C ALA A 253 -1.75 9.30 11.46
N THR A 254 -1.89 8.01 11.71
CA THR A 254 -1.64 6.95 10.72
C THR A 254 -2.62 7.04 9.56
N LYS A 255 -3.91 7.33 9.82
CA LYS A 255 -4.92 7.53 8.77
C LYS A 255 -4.60 8.76 7.90
N VAL A 256 -4.17 9.87 8.49
CA VAL A 256 -3.74 11.05 7.71
C VAL A 256 -2.48 10.74 6.89
N LEU A 257 -1.52 9.99 7.45
CA LEU A 257 -0.36 9.51 6.69
C LEU A 257 -0.77 8.60 5.52
N ALA A 258 -1.84 7.82 5.68
CA ALA A 258 -2.39 7.00 4.60
C ALA A 258 -2.96 7.86 3.46
N LEU A 259 -3.56 9.02 3.76
CA LEU A 259 -4.00 9.98 2.73
C LEU A 259 -2.82 10.55 1.94
N LEU A 260 -1.70 10.84 2.61
CA LEU A 260 -0.45 11.24 1.94
C LEU A 260 0.09 10.11 1.05
N ASN A 261 0.15 8.87 1.54
CA ASN A 261 0.59 7.73 0.74
C ASN A 261 -0.32 7.50 -0.48
N ALA A 262 -1.64 7.66 -0.33
CA ALA A 262 -2.59 7.61 -1.43
C ALA A 262 -2.33 8.73 -2.46
N ALA A 263 -2.10 9.97 -1.99
CA ALA A 263 -1.79 11.10 -2.85
C ALA A 263 -0.51 10.89 -3.66
N ASN A 264 0.54 10.35 -3.02
CA ASN A 264 1.80 10.01 -3.66
C ASN A 264 1.61 8.92 -4.75
N SER A 265 0.72 7.96 -4.51
CA SER A 265 0.43 6.85 -5.42
C SER A 265 -0.35 7.26 -6.67
N LEU A 266 -0.96 8.45 -6.69
CA LEU A 266 -1.65 9.00 -7.87
C LEU A 266 -0.70 9.58 -8.93
N LEU A 267 0.60 9.69 -8.63
CA LEU A 267 1.59 10.31 -9.50
C LEU A 267 2.58 9.27 -10.01
N ILE A 268 2.95 9.39 -11.29
CA ILE A 268 3.99 8.58 -11.94
C ILE A 268 4.88 9.57 -12.69
N PRO A 269 6.13 9.82 -12.25
CA PRO A 269 6.76 9.29 -11.04
C PRO A 269 6.11 9.81 -9.75
N HIS A 270 6.28 9.07 -8.65
CA HIS A 270 5.84 9.48 -7.31
C HIS A 270 6.57 10.76 -6.85
N LEU A 271 5.92 11.58 -5.99
CA LEU A 271 6.55 12.76 -5.39
C LEU A 271 7.75 12.34 -4.53
N VAL A 272 7.55 11.36 -3.66
CA VAL A 272 8.60 10.85 -2.78
C VAL A 272 8.69 9.32 -2.90
N PRO A 273 9.89 8.72 -2.70
CA PRO A 273 10.03 7.27 -2.65
C PRO A 273 9.15 6.65 -1.56
N TYR A 274 8.68 5.42 -1.76
CA TYR A 274 7.84 4.74 -0.76
C TYR A 274 8.53 4.51 0.59
N VAL A 275 9.86 4.42 0.60
CA VAL A 275 10.68 4.25 1.80
C VAL A 275 10.59 5.44 2.76
N GLU A 276 10.22 6.62 2.27
CA GLU A 276 10.01 7.82 3.10
C GLU A 276 8.81 7.70 4.03
N PHE A 277 7.90 6.77 3.74
CA PHE A 277 6.77 6.48 4.60
C PHE A 277 7.09 5.44 5.68
N TYR A 278 8.27 4.81 5.65
CA TYR A 278 8.65 3.87 6.69
C TYR A 278 8.97 4.57 8.00
N ASN A 279 8.44 4.04 9.10
CA ASN A 279 8.81 4.45 10.44
C ASN A 279 9.63 3.35 11.12
N SER A 280 10.96 3.47 11.08
CA SER A 280 11.88 2.51 11.71
C SER A 280 11.69 2.38 13.22
N THR A 281 11.11 3.38 13.91
CA THR A 281 10.83 3.25 15.35
C THR A 281 9.82 2.15 15.65
N LEU A 282 8.99 1.77 14.67
CA LEU A 282 8.04 0.67 14.82
C LEU A 282 8.72 -0.70 14.87
N ASP A 283 9.97 -0.81 14.40
CA ASP A 283 10.74 -2.05 14.43
C ASP A 283 11.02 -2.53 15.86
N HIS A 284 10.91 -1.63 16.85
CA HIS A 284 11.09 -1.91 18.28
C HIS A 284 9.80 -2.39 18.98
N LEU A 285 8.65 -2.41 18.29
CA LEU A 285 7.40 -2.91 18.85
C LEU A 285 7.38 -4.44 18.87
N ASP A 286 6.44 -5.02 19.63
CA ASP A 286 6.09 -6.43 19.48
C ASP A 286 5.29 -6.64 18.18
N LEU A 287 6.04 -6.77 17.09
CA LEU A 287 5.49 -6.93 15.74
C LEU A 287 4.58 -8.16 15.60
N MET A 288 4.80 -9.21 16.40
CA MET A 288 3.95 -10.40 16.33
C MET A 288 2.62 -10.17 17.04
N ALA A 289 2.62 -9.46 18.16
CA ALA A 289 1.37 -9.03 18.80
C ALA A 289 0.53 -8.16 17.84
N GLU A 290 1.17 -7.20 17.16
CA GLU A 290 0.51 -6.35 16.14
C GLU A 290 -0.07 -7.18 14.98
N TYR A 291 0.69 -8.15 14.49
CA TYR A 291 0.29 -9.04 13.41
C TYR A 291 -0.89 -9.94 13.79
N TYR A 292 -0.88 -10.53 14.99
CA TYR A 292 -2.00 -11.36 15.45
C TYR A 292 -3.27 -10.57 15.74
N ALA A 293 -3.12 -9.35 16.30
CA ALA A 293 -4.24 -8.45 16.49
C ALA A 293 -4.89 -8.10 15.14
N TRP A 294 -4.08 -7.87 14.10
CA TRP A 294 -4.57 -7.63 12.74
C TRP A 294 -5.23 -8.85 12.11
N GLN A 295 -4.67 -10.06 12.31
CA GLN A 295 -5.25 -11.29 11.78
C GLN A 295 -6.58 -11.68 12.43
N ASN A 296 -6.83 -11.27 13.68
CA ASN A 296 -8.04 -11.61 14.44
C ASN A 296 -8.79 -10.34 14.92
N PRO A 297 -9.38 -9.55 14.02
CA PRO A 297 -10.05 -8.30 14.39
C PRO A 297 -11.23 -8.50 15.36
N SER A 298 -11.86 -9.69 15.34
CA SER A 298 -12.97 -10.05 16.24
C SER A 298 -12.52 -10.19 17.70
N SER A 299 -11.29 -10.66 17.95
CA SER A 299 -10.71 -10.81 19.28
C SER A 299 -9.96 -9.55 19.73
N HIS A 300 -9.50 -8.74 18.78
CA HIS A 300 -8.79 -7.48 19.02
C HIS A 300 -9.39 -6.36 18.17
N ALA A 301 -10.47 -5.74 18.64
CA ALA A 301 -11.16 -4.64 17.96
C ALA A 301 -10.37 -3.29 17.97
N GLY A 302 -9.04 -3.36 18.00
CA GLY A 302 -8.14 -2.23 18.13
C GLY A 302 -7.45 -1.84 16.81
N PHE A 303 -6.74 -0.71 16.87
CA PHE A 303 -5.80 -0.31 15.84
C PHE A 303 -4.58 -1.24 15.86
N SER A 304 -4.09 -1.59 14.67
CA SER A 304 -2.79 -2.27 14.47
C SER A 304 -2.06 -1.62 13.30
N PHE A 305 -0.76 -1.44 13.43
CA PHE A 305 0.05 -0.89 12.32
C PHE A 305 0.05 -1.81 11.09
N CYS A 306 -0.23 -3.10 11.24
CA CYS A 306 -0.37 -4.03 10.11
C CYS A 306 -1.57 -3.71 9.20
N GLN A 307 -2.54 -2.91 9.67
CA GLN A 307 -3.62 -2.36 8.83
C GLN A 307 -3.10 -1.32 7.82
N TYR A 308 -1.94 -0.72 8.11
CA TYR A 308 -1.32 0.35 7.32
C TYR A 308 0.10 -0.07 6.91
N PRO A 309 0.26 -1.13 6.11
CA PRO A 309 1.57 -1.76 5.88
C PRO A 309 2.60 -0.84 5.21
N PHE A 310 2.18 0.27 4.58
CA PHE A 310 3.12 1.24 4.02
C PHE A 310 4.02 1.91 5.07
N ILE A 311 3.62 1.93 6.35
CA ILE A 311 4.39 2.57 7.43
C ILE A 311 5.45 1.64 8.02
N LEU A 312 5.27 0.33 7.86
CA LEU A 312 6.19 -0.67 8.39
C LEU A 312 7.41 -0.76 7.49
N SER A 313 8.60 -0.75 8.10
CA SER A 313 9.84 -0.94 7.37
C SER A 313 9.92 -2.35 6.76
N ILE A 314 10.80 -2.52 5.77
CA ILE A 314 11.12 -3.85 5.24
C ILE A 314 11.70 -4.77 6.32
N ALA A 315 12.45 -4.23 7.29
CA ALA A 315 13.00 -5.01 8.40
C ALA A 315 11.89 -5.55 9.30
N ALA A 316 10.90 -4.73 9.66
CA ALA A 316 9.73 -5.15 10.42
C ALA A 316 8.92 -6.22 9.67
N LYS A 317 8.60 -5.98 8.40
CA LYS A 317 7.84 -6.95 7.59
C LYS A 317 8.57 -8.27 7.41
N LYS A 318 9.89 -8.23 7.17
CA LYS A 318 10.75 -9.43 7.11
C LYS A 318 10.72 -10.20 8.43
N SER A 319 10.82 -9.51 9.56
CA SER A 319 10.74 -10.11 10.89
C SER A 319 9.38 -10.80 11.13
N ILE A 320 8.27 -10.15 10.76
CA ILE A 320 6.93 -10.75 10.84
C ILE A 320 6.84 -12.00 9.97
N LEU A 321 7.26 -11.91 8.70
CA LEU A 321 7.21 -13.03 7.76
C LEU A 321 8.05 -14.21 8.23
N GLN A 322 9.25 -13.96 8.73
CA GLN A 322 10.14 -15.00 9.25
C GLN A 322 9.54 -15.70 10.47
N LYS A 323 9.07 -14.94 11.47
CA LYS A 323 8.46 -15.49 12.68
C LYS A 323 7.16 -16.26 12.37
N ASP A 324 6.31 -15.74 11.50
CA ASP A 324 5.10 -16.43 11.03
C ASP A 324 5.45 -17.76 10.34
N SER A 325 6.49 -17.76 9.49
CA SER A 325 6.97 -18.96 8.80
C SER A 325 7.50 -20.00 9.78
N GLU A 326 8.36 -19.60 10.73
CA GLU A 326 8.91 -20.48 11.77
C GLU A 326 7.80 -21.11 12.64
N GLN A 327 6.79 -20.32 13.00
CA GLN A 327 5.64 -20.83 13.75
C GLN A 327 4.80 -21.81 12.94
N GLN A 328 4.52 -21.50 11.67
CA GLN A 328 3.84 -22.45 10.78
C GLN A 328 4.63 -23.77 10.65
N MET A 329 5.97 -23.71 10.55
CA MET A 329 6.82 -24.91 10.54
C MET A 329 6.65 -25.74 11.81
N ILE A 330 6.68 -25.10 12.98
CA ILE A 330 6.49 -25.79 14.27
C ILE A 330 5.10 -26.44 14.34
N ILE A 331 4.05 -25.71 13.92
CA ILE A 331 2.67 -26.22 13.93
C ILE A 331 2.54 -27.43 12.98
N MET A 332 3.11 -27.36 11.77
CA MET A 332 3.06 -28.46 10.81
C MET A 332 3.84 -29.70 11.27
N ALA A 333 5.00 -29.51 11.89
CA ALA A 333 5.77 -30.59 12.49
C ALA A 333 5.01 -31.28 13.63
N ARG A 334 4.41 -30.49 14.55
CA ARG A 334 3.55 -31.00 15.63
C ARG A 334 2.33 -31.75 15.10
N LYS A 335 1.65 -31.20 14.09
CA LYS A 335 0.49 -31.85 13.45
C LYS A 335 0.85 -33.21 12.86
N SER A 336 2.02 -33.30 12.21
CA SER A 336 2.54 -34.55 11.65
C SER A 336 2.84 -35.59 12.73
N LEU A 337 3.47 -35.16 13.84
CA LEU A 337 3.74 -36.01 14.99
C LEU A 337 2.45 -36.56 15.60
N VAL A 338 1.47 -35.70 15.87
CA VAL A 338 0.16 -36.08 16.43
C VAL A 338 -0.55 -37.07 15.52
N ALA A 339 -0.56 -36.83 14.20
CA ALA A 339 -1.19 -37.72 13.23
C ALA A 339 -0.57 -39.12 13.22
N LYS A 340 0.76 -39.24 13.39
CA LYS A 340 1.43 -40.55 13.46
C LYS A 340 1.20 -41.28 14.78
N VAL A 341 1.21 -40.55 15.90
CA VAL A 341 0.85 -41.11 17.21
C VAL A 341 -0.58 -41.64 17.19
N GLN A 342 -1.53 -40.90 16.60
CA GLN A 342 -2.91 -41.35 16.41
C GLN A 342 -3.00 -42.64 15.56
N ARG A 343 -2.12 -42.81 14.58
CA ARG A 343 -1.99 -44.04 13.77
C ARG A 343 -1.19 -45.15 14.43
N ARG A 344 -0.75 -44.98 15.69
CA ARG A 344 0.11 -45.92 16.45
C ARG A 344 1.41 -46.29 15.72
N GLN A 345 1.92 -45.37 14.91
CA GLN A 345 3.21 -45.54 14.23
C GLN A 345 4.33 -44.95 15.09
N LEU A 346 5.50 -45.58 15.06
CA LEU A 346 6.68 -45.06 15.76
C LEU A 346 7.05 -43.67 15.21
N PRO A 347 7.17 -42.65 16.08
CA PRO A 347 7.66 -41.35 15.67
C PRO A 347 9.14 -41.44 15.29
N ASP A 348 9.53 -40.67 14.28
CA ASP A 348 10.86 -40.54 13.73
C ASP A 348 11.19 -39.04 13.63
N ILE A 349 12.41 -38.65 13.97
CA ILE A 349 12.84 -37.25 13.97
C ILE A 349 12.77 -36.67 12.55
N GLY A 350 12.99 -37.50 11.52
CA GLY A 350 12.91 -37.09 10.12
C GLY A 350 11.57 -36.45 9.73
N MET A 351 10.45 -36.82 10.37
CA MET A 351 9.12 -36.31 10.00
C MET A 351 8.85 -34.86 10.36
N LEU A 352 9.68 -34.27 11.24
CA LEU A 352 9.58 -32.88 11.67
C LEU A 352 10.10 -31.92 10.60
N PHE A 353 10.81 -32.45 9.61
CA PHE A 353 11.48 -31.70 8.55
C PHE A 353 10.92 -32.09 7.18
N LEU A 354 11.06 -31.19 6.23
CA LEU A 354 11.00 -31.50 4.81
C LEU A 354 12.39 -31.94 4.38
N ASN A 355 12.65 -33.24 4.38
CA ASN A 355 13.94 -33.78 3.94
C ASN A 355 13.92 -33.97 2.43
N LEU A 356 14.85 -33.35 1.70
CA LEU A 356 15.07 -33.61 0.28
C LEU A 356 16.38 -34.37 0.12
N THR A 357 16.35 -35.50 -0.58
CA THR A 357 17.55 -36.27 -0.93
C THR A 357 17.73 -36.25 -2.43
N VAL A 358 18.83 -35.66 -2.89
CA VAL A 358 19.07 -35.37 -4.31
C VAL A 358 20.47 -35.79 -4.74
N ARG A 359 20.63 -36.21 -6.00
CA ARG A 359 21.95 -36.50 -6.60
C ARG A 359 22.47 -35.27 -7.33
N ARG A 360 23.77 -34.96 -7.19
CA ARG A 360 24.39 -33.83 -7.92
C ARG A 360 24.24 -33.93 -9.44
N SER A 361 24.33 -35.15 -9.98
CA SER A 361 24.18 -35.41 -11.43
C SER A 361 22.76 -35.25 -11.95
N HIS A 362 21.75 -35.29 -11.09
CA HIS A 362 20.32 -35.28 -11.45
C HIS A 362 19.57 -34.24 -10.61
N LEU A 363 20.21 -33.10 -10.36
CA LEU A 363 19.77 -32.12 -9.37
C LEU A 363 18.36 -31.61 -9.64
N VAL A 364 18.09 -31.17 -10.87
CA VAL A 364 16.77 -30.66 -11.27
C VAL A 364 15.72 -31.76 -11.13
N SER A 365 15.89 -32.89 -11.84
CA SER A 365 14.88 -33.97 -11.86
C SER A 365 14.58 -34.54 -10.47
N ASP A 366 15.60 -34.75 -9.63
CA ASP A 366 15.41 -35.27 -8.28
C ASP A 366 14.68 -34.25 -7.40
N SER A 367 15.05 -32.96 -7.49
CA SER A 367 14.40 -31.88 -6.74
C SER A 367 12.92 -31.75 -7.12
N LEU A 368 12.63 -31.74 -8.42
CA LEU A 368 11.26 -31.68 -8.94
C LEU A 368 10.42 -32.87 -8.45
N SER A 369 10.97 -34.09 -8.54
CA SER A 369 10.31 -35.31 -8.05
C SER A 369 10.05 -35.27 -6.54
N GLU A 370 11.05 -34.88 -5.74
CA GLU A 370 10.94 -34.83 -4.28
C GLU A 370 9.90 -33.80 -3.82
N ILE A 371 9.91 -32.61 -4.41
CA ILE A 371 8.94 -31.54 -4.12
C ILE A 371 7.52 -31.97 -4.53
N ALA A 372 7.36 -32.58 -5.72
CA ALA A 372 6.06 -33.07 -6.19
C ALA A 372 5.48 -34.16 -5.27
N LYS A 373 6.32 -35.04 -4.72
CA LYS A 373 5.90 -36.09 -3.78
C LYS A 373 5.54 -35.55 -2.39
N LYS A 374 6.16 -34.45 -1.97
CA LYS A 374 6.09 -33.94 -0.59
C LYS A 374 5.30 -32.63 -0.45
N GLN A 375 4.29 -32.41 -1.30
CA GLN A 375 3.46 -31.20 -1.31
C GLN A 375 2.83 -30.85 0.06
N HIS A 376 2.44 -31.86 0.84
CA HIS A 376 1.86 -31.64 2.18
C HIS A 376 2.88 -31.20 3.25
N ASP A 377 4.17 -31.39 2.97
CA ASP A 377 5.27 -31.15 3.90
C ASP A 377 6.05 -29.87 3.56
N LEU A 378 5.67 -29.13 2.50
CA LEU A 378 6.36 -27.92 2.04
C LEU A 378 6.49 -26.82 3.10
N LYS A 379 5.59 -26.83 4.08
CA LYS A 379 5.57 -25.89 5.20
C LYS A 379 6.35 -26.39 6.43
N LYS A 380 7.11 -27.48 6.32
CA LYS A 380 8.06 -27.92 7.37
C LYS A 380 9.43 -27.27 7.15
N LYS A 381 10.30 -27.34 8.16
CA LYS A 381 11.67 -26.85 8.04
C LYS A 381 12.43 -27.69 7.01
N LEU A 382 13.00 -27.05 5.98
CA LEU A 382 13.75 -27.71 4.91
C LEU A 382 15.09 -28.24 5.41
N LYS A 383 15.44 -29.45 4.99
CA LYS A 383 16.77 -30.06 5.12
C LYS A 383 17.14 -30.77 3.83
N VAL A 384 18.34 -30.51 3.33
CA VAL A 384 18.83 -31.12 2.08
C VAL A 384 19.99 -32.08 2.36
N SER A 385 20.00 -33.20 1.65
CA SER A 385 21.07 -34.20 1.67
C SER A 385 21.46 -34.58 0.24
N PHE A 386 22.76 -34.61 -0.04
CA PHE A 386 23.28 -35.14 -1.31
C PHE A 386 23.50 -36.65 -1.19
N ALA A 387 22.90 -37.41 -2.10
CA ALA A 387 22.97 -38.87 -2.04
C ALA A 387 24.43 -39.36 -2.18
N GLY A 388 24.89 -40.14 -1.20
CA GLY A 388 26.27 -40.64 -1.16
C GLY A 388 27.28 -39.71 -0.48
N GLU A 389 26.86 -38.52 -0.03
CA GLU A 389 27.73 -37.57 0.67
C GLU A 389 27.41 -37.53 2.17
N PRO A 390 28.39 -37.76 3.06
CA PRO A 390 28.18 -37.60 4.50
C PRO A 390 28.05 -36.10 4.83
N GLY A 391 26.91 -35.71 5.40
CA GLY A 391 26.71 -34.33 5.83
C GLY A 391 25.42 -34.14 6.62
N LEU A 392 25.51 -33.38 7.72
CA LEU A 392 24.35 -32.91 8.47
C LEU A 392 24.04 -31.48 8.04
N ASP A 393 22.84 -31.26 7.53
CA ASP A 393 22.44 -29.92 7.08
C ASP A 393 22.12 -29.00 8.25
N MET A 394 23.06 -28.09 8.53
CA MET A 394 22.89 -26.94 9.43
C MET A 394 22.56 -25.65 8.66
N GLY A 395 22.08 -25.79 7.42
CA GLY A 395 21.73 -24.70 6.49
C GLY A 395 22.70 -24.56 5.31
N GLY A 396 23.92 -25.11 5.41
CA GLY A 396 24.93 -25.04 4.36
C GLY A 396 24.54 -25.82 3.10
N LEU A 397 24.08 -27.07 3.26
CA LEU A 397 23.68 -27.92 2.14
C LEU A 397 22.41 -27.39 1.49
N THR A 398 21.47 -26.87 2.28
CA THR A 398 20.29 -26.18 1.74
C THR A 398 20.67 -24.97 0.88
N LYS A 399 21.59 -24.11 1.35
CA LYS A 399 22.06 -22.94 0.56
C LYS A 399 22.76 -23.36 -0.73
N GLU A 400 23.63 -24.37 -0.66
CA GLU A 400 24.31 -24.92 -1.83
C GLU A 400 23.30 -25.48 -2.84
N TRP A 401 22.31 -26.25 -2.37
CA TRP A 401 21.26 -26.81 -3.21
C TRP A 401 20.48 -25.74 -3.96
N PHE A 402 20.04 -24.67 -3.28
CA PHE A 402 19.37 -23.54 -3.93
C PHE A 402 20.26 -22.90 -5.01
N LEU A 403 21.53 -22.64 -4.69
CA LEU A 403 22.47 -22.02 -5.62
C LEU A 403 22.67 -22.86 -6.89
N LEU A 404 22.92 -24.17 -6.73
CA LEU A 404 23.13 -25.07 -7.86
C LEU A 404 21.86 -25.25 -8.70
N LEU A 405 20.71 -25.39 -8.05
CA LEU A 405 19.44 -25.64 -8.72
C LEU A 405 19.00 -24.43 -9.54
N VAL A 406 19.08 -23.23 -8.96
CA VAL A 406 18.82 -21.96 -9.66
C VAL A 406 19.73 -21.84 -10.88
N ARG A 407 21.03 -22.06 -10.74
CA ARG A 407 21.97 -21.93 -11.86
C ARG A 407 21.62 -22.86 -13.03
N GLN A 408 21.15 -24.08 -12.76
CA GLN A 408 20.77 -25.03 -13.82
C GLN A 408 19.44 -24.67 -14.51
N ILE A 409 18.42 -24.27 -13.74
CA ILE A 409 17.08 -23.94 -14.28
C ILE A 409 17.10 -22.71 -15.18
N PHE A 410 17.92 -21.71 -14.83
CA PHE A 410 18.01 -20.45 -15.56
C PHE A 410 19.05 -20.48 -16.70
N MET A 411 19.64 -21.64 -16.99
CA MET A 411 20.50 -21.76 -18.18
C MET A 411 19.68 -21.66 -19.47
N PRO A 412 20.19 -20.99 -20.53
CA PRO A 412 19.47 -20.86 -21.79
C PRO A 412 19.09 -22.20 -22.45
N ASN A 413 19.89 -23.25 -22.25
CA ASN A 413 19.63 -24.58 -22.81
C ASN A 413 18.48 -25.32 -22.10
N TYR A 414 18.11 -24.92 -20.88
CA TYR A 414 16.96 -25.50 -20.18
C TYR A 414 15.62 -25.01 -20.79
N GLY A 415 15.60 -23.77 -21.33
CA GLY A 415 14.50 -23.28 -22.18
C GLY A 415 13.27 -22.69 -21.46
N MET A 416 13.22 -22.74 -20.12
CA MET A 416 12.12 -22.15 -19.34
C MET A 416 12.15 -20.62 -19.31
N PHE A 417 13.34 -20.04 -19.26
CA PHE A 417 13.57 -18.61 -19.13
C PHE A 417 14.51 -18.12 -20.23
N THR A 418 14.31 -16.87 -20.63
CA THR A 418 15.19 -16.12 -21.53
C THR A 418 15.91 -15.04 -20.73
N TYR A 419 17.16 -14.76 -21.07
CA TYR A 419 17.95 -13.70 -20.43
C TYR A 419 18.12 -12.53 -21.39
N ASP A 420 17.67 -11.35 -20.96
CA ASP A 420 17.88 -10.11 -21.71
C ASP A 420 19.18 -9.44 -21.22
N LYS A 421 20.16 -9.31 -22.11
CA LYS A 421 21.49 -8.77 -21.77
C LYS A 421 21.46 -7.27 -21.47
N VAL A 422 20.50 -6.53 -22.05
CA VAL A 422 20.40 -5.08 -21.89
C VAL A 422 19.72 -4.75 -20.56
N ALA A 423 18.63 -5.44 -20.24
CA ALA A 423 17.94 -5.28 -18.96
C ALA A 423 18.68 -6.00 -17.80
N GLY A 424 19.46 -7.04 -18.10
CA GLY A 424 20.14 -7.85 -17.10
C GLY A 424 19.17 -8.67 -16.23
N VAL A 425 18.05 -9.11 -16.81
CA VAL A 425 16.99 -9.87 -16.12
C VAL A 425 16.60 -11.12 -16.89
N HIS A 426 16.04 -12.09 -16.16
CA HIS A 426 15.41 -13.27 -16.73
C HIS A 426 13.92 -12.98 -16.97
N TRP A 427 13.35 -13.59 -18.02
CA TRP A 427 11.92 -13.54 -18.30
C TRP A 427 11.42 -14.90 -18.80
N PHE A 428 10.13 -15.18 -18.61
CA PHE A 428 9.51 -16.43 -19.01
C PHE A 428 9.62 -16.61 -20.53
N SER A 429 10.00 -17.82 -20.96
CA SER A 429 9.97 -18.19 -22.37
C SER A 429 8.51 -18.26 -22.84
N PRO A 430 8.15 -17.54 -23.93
CA PRO A 430 6.79 -17.60 -24.46
C PRO A 430 6.56 -18.87 -25.31
N THR A 431 7.58 -19.72 -25.46
CA THR A 431 7.49 -20.97 -26.20
C THR A 431 6.48 -21.90 -25.51
N PRO A 432 5.51 -22.47 -26.25
CA PRO A 432 4.60 -23.47 -25.70
C PRO A 432 5.39 -24.61 -25.08
N CYS A 433 5.05 -24.99 -23.86
CA CYS A 433 5.64 -26.12 -23.16
C CYS A 433 4.53 -27.11 -22.80
N ASP A 434 4.80 -28.40 -23.00
CA ASP A 434 3.86 -29.46 -22.66
C ASP A 434 3.74 -29.66 -21.15
N ASN A 435 4.77 -29.26 -20.38
CA ASN A 435 4.84 -29.47 -18.94
C ASN A 435 4.91 -28.17 -18.13
N TYR A 436 3.76 -27.66 -17.72
CA TYR A 436 3.67 -26.50 -16.81
C TYR A 436 4.06 -26.82 -15.35
N GLN A 437 4.24 -28.10 -15.00
CA GLN A 437 4.61 -28.48 -13.63
C GLN A 437 5.99 -27.96 -13.25
N GLU A 438 6.91 -27.85 -14.21
CA GLU A 438 8.24 -27.30 -13.92
C GLU A 438 8.17 -25.84 -13.48
N PHE A 439 7.33 -25.03 -14.13
CA PHE A 439 7.09 -23.64 -13.70
C PHE A 439 6.48 -23.59 -12.30
N ASN A 440 5.53 -24.48 -12.00
CA ASN A 440 4.98 -24.60 -10.65
C ASN A 440 6.08 -24.91 -9.63
N LEU A 441 6.96 -25.85 -9.93
CA LEU A 441 8.03 -26.25 -9.02
C LEU A 441 9.09 -25.16 -8.84
N VAL A 442 9.38 -24.36 -9.88
CA VAL A 442 10.19 -23.14 -9.74
C VAL A 442 9.50 -22.10 -8.84
N GLY A 443 8.17 -21.99 -8.95
CA GLY A 443 7.37 -21.20 -8.02
C GLY A 443 7.52 -21.69 -6.58
N VAL A 444 7.37 -22.99 -6.34
CA VAL A 444 7.58 -23.61 -5.03
C VAL A 444 8.99 -23.34 -4.51
N LEU A 445 10.00 -23.43 -5.37
CA LEU A 445 11.39 -23.14 -5.03
C LEU A 445 11.55 -21.71 -4.51
N MET A 446 11.03 -20.73 -5.25
CA MET A 446 11.06 -19.32 -4.84
C MET A 446 10.28 -19.10 -3.53
N GLY A 447 9.15 -19.78 -3.35
CA GLY A 447 8.38 -19.76 -2.11
C GLY A 447 9.17 -20.35 -0.93
N LEU A 448 9.82 -21.51 -1.12
CA LEU A 448 10.68 -22.14 -0.10
C LEU A 448 11.87 -21.25 0.27
N ALA A 449 12.44 -20.52 -0.68
CA ALA A 449 13.53 -19.58 -0.43
C ALA A 449 13.08 -18.46 0.53
N VAL A 450 11.95 -17.80 0.21
CA VAL A 450 11.35 -16.77 1.08
C VAL A 450 10.97 -17.35 2.45
N TYR A 451 10.31 -18.50 2.47
CA TYR A 451 9.84 -19.17 3.69
C TYR A 451 10.99 -19.61 4.61
N ASN A 452 12.17 -19.91 4.06
CA ASN A 452 13.38 -20.26 4.82
C ASN A 452 14.35 -19.09 4.98
N SER A 453 13.98 -17.87 4.57
CA SER A 453 14.85 -16.67 4.61
C SER A 453 16.18 -16.85 3.87
N ILE A 454 16.11 -17.43 2.67
CA ILE A 454 17.25 -17.67 1.78
C ILE A 454 17.10 -16.77 0.55
N ASN A 455 18.17 -16.05 0.24
CA ASN A 455 18.25 -15.24 -0.97
C ASN A 455 18.67 -16.09 -2.16
N LEU A 456 18.07 -15.81 -3.32
CA LEU A 456 18.33 -16.46 -4.60
C LEU A 456 19.12 -15.51 -5.49
N ASP A 457 20.15 -16.06 -6.15
CA ASP A 457 20.96 -15.35 -7.16
C ASP A 457 20.21 -15.34 -8.51
N ILE A 458 19.05 -14.69 -8.53
CA ILE A 458 18.22 -14.47 -9.72
C ILE A 458 17.76 -13.02 -9.79
N ARG A 459 17.47 -12.57 -11.00
CA ARG A 459 17.00 -11.21 -11.27
C ARG A 459 15.80 -11.29 -12.20
N PHE A 460 14.64 -10.89 -11.71
CA PHE A 460 13.43 -10.68 -12.50
C PHE A 460 13.13 -9.19 -12.59
N PRO A 461 12.42 -8.74 -13.65
CA PRO A 461 11.95 -7.36 -13.71
C PRO A 461 10.86 -7.10 -12.65
N SER A 462 10.76 -5.86 -12.17
CA SER A 462 9.79 -5.44 -11.12
C SER A 462 8.35 -5.92 -11.39
N VAL A 463 7.93 -5.92 -12.66
CA VAL A 463 6.59 -6.39 -13.06
C VAL A 463 6.33 -7.85 -12.72
N CYS A 464 7.36 -8.71 -12.64
CA CYS A 464 7.24 -10.10 -12.20
C CYS A 464 6.67 -10.18 -10.77
N TYR A 465 7.21 -9.37 -9.86
CA TYR A 465 6.78 -9.34 -8.46
C TYR A 465 5.39 -8.71 -8.32
N ARG A 466 5.02 -7.75 -9.18
CA ARG A 466 3.65 -7.22 -9.23
C ARG A 466 2.65 -8.29 -9.66
N LYS A 467 2.98 -9.06 -10.70
CA LYS A 467 2.16 -10.19 -11.14
C LYS A 467 2.04 -11.25 -10.02
N LEU A 468 3.12 -11.56 -9.30
CA LEU A 468 3.08 -12.47 -8.15
C LEU A 468 2.12 -12.01 -7.02
N LEU A 469 1.94 -10.70 -6.87
CA LEU A 469 1.02 -10.10 -5.90
C LEU A 469 -0.36 -9.75 -6.49
N SER A 470 -0.68 -10.24 -7.69
CA SER A 470 -1.94 -9.96 -8.38
C SER A 470 -2.77 -11.24 -8.59
N PRO A 471 -3.56 -11.70 -7.59
CA PRO A 471 -3.68 -11.15 -6.23
C PRO A 471 -2.61 -11.68 -5.26
N ALA A 472 -2.40 -11.00 -4.13
CA ALA A 472 -1.41 -11.38 -3.12
C ALA A 472 -1.84 -12.60 -2.28
N VAL A 473 -3.09 -13.04 -2.41
CA VAL A 473 -3.61 -14.26 -1.79
C VAL A 473 -4.43 -15.00 -2.83
N VAL A 474 -4.22 -16.31 -2.93
CA VAL A 474 -4.99 -17.17 -3.82
C VAL A 474 -6.46 -17.18 -3.38
N PRO A 475 -7.41 -16.84 -4.26
CA PRO A 475 -8.83 -16.85 -3.91
C PRO A 475 -9.33 -18.26 -3.59
N PHE A 476 -9.48 -18.59 -2.30
CA PHE A 476 -9.94 -19.91 -1.85
C PHE A 476 -11.31 -20.30 -2.41
N ASN A 477 -12.16 -19.30 -2.67
CA ASN A 477 -13.53 -19.49 -3.15
C ASN A 477 -13.63 -19.56 -4.68
N ASN A 478 -12.53 -19.31 -5.43
CA ASN A 478 -12.54 -19.36 -6.89
C ASN A 478 -11.21 -19.92 -7.43
N PRO A 479 -11.09 -21.24 -7.59
CA PRO A 479 -9.90 -21.89 -8.16
C PRO A 479 -9.61 -21.51 -9.62
N ARG A 480 -10.59 -20.92 -10.32
CA ARG A 480 -10.48 -20.46 -11.71
C ARG A 480 -10.26 -18.95 -11.80
N ALA A 481 -10.00 -18.27 -10.67
CA ALA A 481 -9.71 -16.85 -10.69
C ALA A 481 -8.47 -16.60 -11.57
N THR A 482 -8.55 -15.55 -12.40
CA THR A 482 -7.40 -15.05 -13.12
C THR A 482 -6.38 -14.54 -12.12
N VAL A 483 -5.16 -15.07 -12.19
CA VAL A 483 -4.04 -14.73 -11.31
C VAL A 483 -2.80 -14.42 -12.13
N GLY A 484 -1.86 -13.68 -11.55
CA GLY A 484 -0.64 -13.33 -12.25
C GLY A 484 -0.82 -12.29 -13.35
N VAL A 485 -1.92 -11.54 -13.33
CA VAL A 485 -2.22 -10.50 -14.34
C VAL A 485 -2.27 -9.16 -13.63
N CYS A 486 -1.52 -8.18 -14.13
CA CYS A 486 -1.52 -6.82 -13.62
C CYS A 486 -1.60 -5.83 -14.78
N SER A 487 -1.96 -4.58 -14.51
CA SER A 487 -1.85 -3.52 -15.52
C SER A 487 -0.40 -3.33 -15.94
N VAL A 488 -0.21 -3.12 -17.25
CA VAL A 488 1.10 -3.01 -17.88
C VAL A 488 1.23 -1.61 -18.49
N SER A 489 2.36 -0.97 -18.22
CA SER A 489 2.78 0.27 -18.87
C SER A 489 3.99 0.03 -19.79
N LEU A 490 4.25 0.96 -20.70
CA LEU A 490 5.46 0.91 -21.54
C LEU A 490 6.76 0.92 -20.72
N HIS A 491 6.75 1.58 -19.54
CA HIS A 491 7.86 1.55 -18.60
C HIS A 491 8.14 0.14 -18.07
N ASP A 492 7.09 -0.66 -17.83
CA ASP A 492 7.25 -2.05 -17.41
C ASP A 492 7.84 -2.91 -18.51
N LEU A 493 7.37 -2.71 -19.74
CA LEU A 493 7.93 -3.40 -20.90
C LEU A 493 9.42 -3.05 -21.07
N LYS A 494 9.82 -1.80 -20.82
CA LYS A 494 11.23 -1.40 -20.84
C LYS A 494 12.08 -2.20 -19.84
N GLY A 495 11.52 -2.58 -18.69
CA GLY A 495 12.19 -3.44 -17.72
C GLY A 495 12.32 -4.91 -18.18
N VAL A 496 11.47 -5.38 -19.08
CA VAL A 496 11.45 -6.77 -19.57
C VAL A 496 12.22 -6.92 -20.90
N LYS A 497 11.92 -6.03 -21.87
CA LYS A 497 12.49 -5.99 -23.22
C LYS A 497 12.77 -4.52 -23.62
N PRO A 498 13.93 -3.97 -23.23
CA PRO A 498 14.27 -2.57 -23.46
C PRO A 498 14.23 -2.14 -24.94
N GLU A 499 14.71 -3.00 -25.84
CA GLU A 499 14.76 -2.71 -27.28
C GLU A 499 13.37 -2.63 -27.90
N VAL A 500 12.48 -3.55 -27.53
CA VAL A 500 11.07 -3.52 -27.97
C VAL A 500 10.37 -2.29 -27.43
N ALA A 501 10.57 -1.97 -26.15
CA ALA A 501 9.98 -0.77 -25.55
C ALA A 501 10.47 0.51 -26.23
N LYS A 502 11.75 0.56 -26.63
CA LYS A 502 12.30 1.67 -27.41
C LYS A 502 11.60 1.79 -28.77
N GLY A 503 11.49 0.70 -29.54
CA GLY A 503 10.81 0.74 -30.84
C GLY A 503 9.34 1.16 -30.74
N LEU A 504 8.63 0.73 -29.69
CA LEU A 504 7.25 1.16 -29.45
C LEU A 504 7.16 2.62 -28.99
N GLN A 505 8.15 3.13 -28.25
CA GLN A 505 8.25 4.55 -27.91
C GLN A 505 8.51 5.38 -29.17
N ASP A 506 9.44 4.95 -30.02
CA ASP A 506 9.74 5.60 -31.31
C ASP A 506 8.49 5.66 -32.20
N LEU A 507 7.65 4.61 -32.21
CA LEU A 507 6.35 4.60 -32.88
C LEU A 507 5.38 5.63 -32.29
N LEU A 508 5.32 5.76 -30.95
CA LEU A 508 4.47 6.77 -30.29
C LEU A 508 4.91 8.19 -30.64
N ASP A 509 6.21 8.44 -30.69
CA ASP A 509 6.80 9.76 -30.92
C ASP A 509 6.85 10.14 -32.41
N PHE A 510 6.59 9.19 -33.32
CA PHE A 510 6.58 9.46 -34.75
C PHE A 510 5.41 10.37 -35.18
N GLU A 511 5.73 11.46 -35.88
CA GLU A 511 4.77 12.48 -36.34
C GLU A 511 4.35 12.32 -37.82
N GLY A 512 5.00 11.44 -38.59
CA GLY A 512 4.68 11.19 -40.00
C GLY A 512 3.50 10.24 -40.22
N ASP A 513 3.34 9.76 -41.46
CA ASP A 513 2.33 8.74 -41.79
C ASP A 513 2.77 7.36 -41.24
N VAL A 514 2.14 6.96 -40.14
CA VAL A 514 2.44 5.70 -39.46
C VAL A 514 2.12 4.48 -40.33
N GLU A 515 1.03 4.53 -41.09
CA GLU A 515 0.54 3.39 -41.86
C GLU A 515 1.49 3.10 -43.02
N GLU A 516 1.84 4.13 -43.80
CA GLU A 516 2.75 3.98 -44.94
C GLU A 516 4.20 3.69 -44.52
N THR A 517 4.64 4.25 -43.38
CA THR A 517 6.04 4.11 -42.94
C THR A 517 6.30 2.75 -42.30
N PHE A 518 5.42 2.30 -41.41
CA PHE A 518 5.65 1.09 -40.61
C PHE A 518 4.92 -0.14 -41.15
N CYS A 519 3.84 0.03 -41.92
CA CYS A 519 3.05 -1.06 -42.49
C CYS A 519 2.65 -2.13 -41.46
N LEU A 520 2.39 -1.72 -40.21
CA LEU A 520 2.02 -2.62 -39.12
C LEU A 520 0.51 -2.85 -39.12
N THR A 521 0.11 -4.04 -38.69
CA THR A 521 -1.28 -4.39 -38.38
C THR A 521 -1.37 -4.80 -36.91
N PHE A 522 -2.58 -4.99 -36.37
CA PHE A 522 -2.79 -5.45 -34.99
C PHE A 522 -2.51 -6.97 -34.83
N GLU A 523 -1.40 -7.43 -35.38
CA GLU A 523 -0.86 -8.78 -35.21
C GLU A 523 0.60 -8.73 -34.75
N VAL A 524 1.04 -9.76 -34.05
CA VAL A 524 2.42 -9.93 -33.62
C VAL A 524 2.97 -11.25 -34.11
N VAL A 525 4.24 -11.23 -34.49
CA VAL A 525 4.96 -12.42 -34.94
C VAL A 525 5.71 -13.02 -33.75
N GLN A 526 5.28 -14.21 -33.34
CA GLN A 526 5.94 -15.00 -32.31
C GLN A 526 6.85 -16.03 -32.98
N SER A 527 8.15 -15.79 -32.91
CA SER A 527 9.16 -16.77 -33.34
C SER A 527 9.47 -17.74 -32.20
N THR A 528 9.17 -19.02 -32.42
CA THR A 528 9.58 -20.14 -31.56
C THR A 528 10.63 -20.96 -32.30
N VAL A 529 11.39 -21.81 -31.58
CA VAL A 529 12.43 -22.63 -32.21
C VAL A 529 11.81 -23.51 -33.31
N GLY A 530 12.05 -23.14 -34.56
CA GLY A 530 11.59 -23.86 -35.76
C GLY A 530 10.20 -23.50 -36.28
N ASP A 531 9.44 -22.60 -35.65
CA ASP A 531 8.09 -22.21 -36.10
C ASP A 531 7.78 -20.73 -35.82
N THR A 532 7.09 -20.07 -36.76
CA THR A 532 6.71 -18.66 -36.68
C THR A 532 5.19 -18.56 -36.70
N LYS A 533 4.60 -18.09 -35.61
CA LYS A 533 3.15 -17.95 -35.46
C LYS A 533 2.76 -16.49 -35.42
N THR A 534 1.78 -16.11 -36.22
CA THR A 534 1.16 -14.79 -36.15
C THR A 534 -0.03 -14.83 -35.20
N VAL A 535 -0.04 -13.92 -34.23
CA VAL A 535 -1.08 -13.84 -33.19
C VAL A 535 -1.78 -12.49 -33.29
N PRO A 536 -3.12 -12.44 -33.46
CA PRO A 536 -3.85 -11.18 -33.46
C PRO A 536 -3.94 -10.59 -32.04
N LEU A 537 -3.64 -9.31 -31.90
CA LEU A 537 -3.75 -8.56 -30.64
C LEU A 537 -5.21 -8.20 -30.31
N LYS A 538 -6.06 -8.10 -31.33
CA LYS A 538 -7.50 -7.85 -31.20
C LYS A 538 -8.29 -8.55 -32.31
N PRO A 539 -9.62 -8.68 -32.19
CA PRO A 539 -10.44 -9.30 -33.24
C PRO A 539 -10.19 -8.65 -34.60
N ASN A 540 -10.00 -9.47 -35.64
CA ASN A 540 -9.65 -9.04 -37.00
C ASN A 540 -8.35 -8.23 -37.12
N GLY A 541 -7.41 -8.39 -36.18
CA GLY A 541 -6.18 -7.60 -36.11
C GLY A 541 -5.36 -7.56 -37.42
N ARG A 542 -5.38 -8.63 -38.21
CA ARG A 542 -4.74 -8.72 -39.53
C ARG A 542 -5.19 -7.63 -40.51
N SER A 543 -6.46 -7.26 -40.45
CA SER A 543 -7.09 -6.34 -41.41
C SER A 543 -7.14 -4.91 -40.89
N ILE A 544 -6.57 -4.64 -39.71
CA ILE A 544 -6.60 -3.33 -39.08
C ILE A 544 -5.18 -2.76 -39.12
N PRO A 545 -4.90 -1.76 -39.97
CA PRO A 545 -3.61 -1.10 -40.01
C PRO A 545 -3.39 -0.25 -38.75
N VAL A 546 -2.13 -0.10 -38.37
CA VAL A 546 -1.72 0.83 -37.31
C VAL A 546 -1.55 2.22 -37.92
N THR A 547 -2.25 3.20 -37.35
CA THR A 547 -2.29 4.59 -37.81
C THR A 547 -1.95 5.53 -36.64
N SER A 548 -1.77 6.82 -36.93
CA SER A 548 -1.51 7.84 -35.91
C SER A 548 -2.60 7.94 -34.83
N ASP A 549 -3.85 7.61 -35.18
CA ASP A 549 -4.98 7.64 -34.25
C ASP A 549 -5.01 6.43 -33.30
N ASN A 550 -4.57 5.25 -33.79
CA ASN A 550 -4.68 3.99 -33.05
C ASN A 550 -3.35 3.45 -32.51
N LYS A 551 -2.20 4.09 -32.81
CA LYS A 551 -0.87 3.65 -32.33
C LYS A 551 -0.77 3.49 -30.82
N LYS A 552 -1.48 4.32 -30.04
CA LYS A 552 -1.53 4.19 -28.56
C LYS A 552 -2.20 2.89 -28.12
N GLU A 553 -3.28 2.49 -28.79
CA GLU A 553 -3.97 1.21 -28.54
C GLU A 553 -3.05 0.04 -28.92
N TYR A 554 -2.39 0.11 -30.08
CA TYR A 554 -1.45 -0.91 -30.53
C TYR A 554 -0.34 -1.15 -29.49
N VAL A 555 0.32 -0.08 -29.03
CA VAL A 555 1.39 -0.18 -28.03
C VAL A 555 0.88 -0.77 -26.71
N GLN A 556 -0.30 -0.36 -26.24
CA GLN A 556 -0.89 -0.91 -25.02
C GLN A 556 -1.17 -2.42 -25.16
N LEU A 557 -1.79 -2.86 -26.26
CA LEU A 557 -2.09 -4.26 -26.51
C LEU A 557 -0.81 -5.09 -26.70
N TYR A 558 0.21 -4.53 -27.33
CA TYR A 558 1.50 -5.19 -27.50
C TYR A 558 2.19 -5.42 -26.14
N ALA A 559 2.22 -4.40 -25.29
CA ALA A 559 2.78 -4.51 -23.94
C ALA A 559 2.01 -5.53 -23.08
N GLU A 560 0.68 -5.49 -23.13
CA GLU A 560 -0.20 -6.46 -22.48
C GLU A 560 0.09 -7.90 -22.96
N TRP A 561 0.23 -8.10 -24.27
CA TRP A 561 0.53 -9.41 -24.82
C TRP A 561 1.88 -9.97 -24.36
N ILE A 562 2.95 -9.16 -24.37
CA ILE A 562 4.29 -9.60 -23.94
C ILE A 562 4.31 -9.96 -22.44
N VAL A 563 3.68 -9.12 -21.61
CA VAL A 563 3.83 -9.22 -20.15
C VAL A 563 2.80 -10.17 -19.53
N ASN A 564 1.59 -10.24 -20.08
CA ASN A 564 0.50 -11.05 -19.54
C ASN A 564 0.16 -12.25 -20.43
N ASN A 565 -0.30 -12.03 -21.66
CA ASN A 565 -0.96 -13.08 -22.44
C ASN A 565 -0.01 -14.19 -22.92
N SER A 566 1.16 -13.81 -23.46
CA SER A 566 2.10 -14.74 -24.11
C SER A 566 2.71 -15.77 -23.15
N ILE A 567 2.70 -15.48 -21.85
CA ILE A 567 3.29 -16.31 -20.78
C ILE A 567 2.26 -16.72 -19.72
N TYR A 568 0.96 -16.50 -19.97
CA TYR A 568 -0.06 -16.62 -18.93
C TYR A 568 -0.07 -18.00 -18.28
N SER A 569 -0.05 -19.08 -19.06
CA SER A 569 -0.08 -20.46 -18.54
C SER A 569 1.17 -20.81 -17.73
N GLN A 570 2.35 -20.41 -18.21
CA GLN A 570 3.63 -20.60 -17.52
C GLN A 570 3.65 -19.84 -16.20
N PHE A 571 3.23 -18.58 -16.23
CA PHE A 571 3.21 -17.72 -15.05
C PHE A 571 2.14 -18.15 -14.04
N GLN A 572 0.97 -18.59 -14.49
CA GLN A 572 -0.09 -19.09 -13.62
C GLN A 572 0.39 -20.31 -12.81
N ALA A 573 1.07 -21.26 -13.46
CA ALA A 573 1.65 -22.40 -12.78
C ALA A 573 2.69 -21.98 -11.74
N PHE A 574 3.61 -21.09 -12.13
CA PHE A 574 4.62 -20.48 -11.24
C PHE A 574 4.00 -19.75 -10.04
N TYR A 575 2.97 -18.93 -10.27
CA TYR A 575 2.22 -18.23 -9.25
C TYR A 575 1.63 -19.21 -8.22
N HIS A 576 0.94 -20.26 -8.66
CA HIS A 576 0.38 -21.26 -7.74
C HIS A 576 1.46 -22.00 -6.94
N GLY A 577 2.61 -22.25 -7.56
CA GLY A 577 3.78 -22.81 -6.90
C GLY A 577 4.27 -21.94 -5.75
N PHE A 578 4.53 -20.67 -6.04
CA PHE A 578 4.98 -19.69 -5.04
C PHE A 578 4.01 -19.59 -3.86
N HIS A 579 2.71 -19.45 -4.16
CA HIS A 579 1.69 -19.30 -3.13
C HIS A 579 1.42 -20.59 -2.35
N SER A 580 1.72 -21.78 -2.88
CA SER A 580 1.57 -23.03 -2.12
C SER A 580 2.40 -23.06 -0.82
N VAL A 581 3.53 -22.34 -0.82
CA VAL A 581 4.42 -22.21 0.34
C VAL A 581 4.14 -20.89 1.07
N CYS A 582 4.09 -19.78 0.34
CA CYS A 582 4.02 -18.42 0.88
C CYS A 582 2.60 -17.89 1.13
N ALA A 583 1.55 -18.71 1.08
CA ALA A 583 0.16 -18.32 1.38
C ALA A 583 -0.06 -17.97 2.87
N SER A 584 0.58 -16.90 3.33
CA SER A 584 0.38 -16.26 4.63
C SER A 584 -0.16 -14.86 4.41
N ASN A 585 -0.98 -14.38 5.35
CA ASN A 585 -1.46 -13.00 5.35
C ASN A 585 -0.30 -11.99 5.45
N ALA A 586 0.87 -12.40 5.95
CA ALA A 586 2.07 -11.56 5.97
C ALA A 586 2.49 -11.09 4.57
N LEU A 587 2.25 -11.89 3.52
CA LEU A 587 2.58 -11.52 2.14
C LEU A 587 1.75 -10.32 1.64
N ILE A 588 0.52 -10.14 2.15
CA ILE A 588 -0.38 -9.04 1.79
C ILE A 588 0.21 -7.68 2.15
N MET A 589 1.05 -7.62 3.18
CA MET A 589 1.66 -6.39 3.65
C MET A 589 2.83 -5.92 2.76
N LEU A 590 3.31 -6.78 1.85
CA LEU A 590 4.50 -6.52 1.06
C LEU A 590 4.18 -5.78 -0.24
N ARG A 591 5.05 -4.83 -0.59
CA ARG A 591 5.10 -4.23 -1.92
C ARG A 591 5.90 -5.11 -2.89
N PRO A 592 5.70 -5.00 -4.21
CA PRO A 592 6.49 -5.74 -5.20
C PRO A 592 8.01 -5.60 -5.03
N GLU A 593 8.48 -4.38 -4.78
CA GLU A 593 9.90 -4.04 -4.56
C GLU A 593 10.44 -4.69 -3.26
N GLU A 594 9.57 -4.82 -2.26
CA GLU A 594 9.90 -5.50 -1.01
C GLU A 594 10.02 -7.02 -1.21
N VAL A 595 9.13 -7.62 -2.03
CA VAL A 595 9.23 -9.05 -2.39
C VAL A 595 10.51 -9.33 -3.18
N GLU A 596 10.88 -8.46 -4.11
CA GLU A 596 12.17 -8.54 -4.81
C GLU A 596 13.34 -8.55 -3.82
N THR A 597 13.35 -7.63 -2.87
CA THR A 597 14.41 -7.54 -1.83
C THR A 597 14.45 -8.80 -0.97
N LEU A 598 13.30 -9.40 -0.64
CA LEU A 598 13.25 -10.64 0.13
C LEU A 598 13.79 -11.85 -0.64
N VAL A 599 13.54 -11.91 -1.95
CA VAL A 599 13.97 -13.02 -2.80
C VAL A 599 15.44 -12.87 -3.18
N CYS A 600 15.84 -11.70 -3.68
CA CYS A 600 17.15 -11.48 -4.29
C CYS A 600 18.18 -10.94 -3.29
N GLY A 601 17.72 -10.37 -2.17
CA GLY A 601 18.57 -9.64 -1.23
C GLY A 601 18.66 -8.16 -1.57
N SER A 602 19.27 -7.38 -0.67
CA SER A 602 19.53 -5.96 -0.91
C SER A 602 20.69 -5.82 -1.90
N PRO A 603 20.57 -4.99 -2.96
CA PRO A 603 21.66 -4.70 -3.89
C PRO A 603 22.79 -3.88 -3.24
N THR A 604 22.48 -3.15 -2.16
CA THR A 604 23.45 -2.46 -1.31
C THR A 604 23.73 -3.30 -0.07
N LEU A 605 24.97 -3.75 0.06
CA LEU A 605 25.49 -4.47 1.24
C LEU A 605 25.58 -3.56 2.47
#